data_AF-A0A373FLW6-F1
#
_entry.id   AF-A0A373FLW6-F1
#
_cell.length_a   1.000
_cell.length_b   1.000
_cell.length_c   1.000
_cell.angle_alpha   90.00
_cell.angle_beta   90.00
_cell.angle_gamma   90.00
#
_symmetry.space_group_name_H-M   'P 1'
#
loop_
_entity.id
_entity.type
_entity.pdbx_description
1 polymer ?
#
loop_
_entity_poly.entity_id
_entity_poly.type
_entity_poly.pdbx_seq_one_letter_code
_entity_poly.pdbx_strand_id
1 'polypeptide(L)'
;MLLRKSLTSLQACLMLLCFSAIPPGAQEAPAWEQQATGSTTISRPGKVHYTVGYSSAGFDHFNSAITVKWQDQGEQEQTIYEGIYDKPPAKVWGAGRHLCIAMQTCARYSDRCSQQLIANRYDSQSKAFVELKSARGLCRAPR
;
A
#
# COMPACT_ATOMS: atom_id res chain seq x y z
N MET A 1 -11.86 76.39 -37.73
CA MET A 1 -13.07 75.71 -37.23
C MET A 1 -12.65 74.32 -36.79
N LEU A 2 -12.57 74.07 -35.46
CA LEU A 2 -13.63 73.46 -34.63
C LEU A 2 -14.01 72.06 -35.14
N LEU A 3 -14.15 70.99 -34.36
CA LEU A 3 -13.86 70.60 -32.99
C LEU A 3 -14.25 69.10 -32.95
N ARG A 4 -13.49 68.26 -32.25
CA ARG A 4 -13.83 66.96 -31.61
C ARG A 4 -15.14 66.24 -31.98
N LYS A 5 -15.07 64.91 -32.12
CA LYS A 5 -15.83 63.97 -31.25
C LYS A 5 -15.26 62.55 -31.29
N SER A 6 -15.36 61.92 -30.12
CA SER A 6 -14.70 60.74 -29.58
C SER A 6 -15.67 59.55 -29.44
N LEU A 7 -15.15 58.43 -28.88
CA LEU A 7 -15.80 57.19 -28.37
C LEU A 7 -15.77 56.01 -29.37
N THR A 8 -15.41 54.75 -29.03
CA THR A 8 -15.33 54.09 -27.72
C THR A 8 -14.48 52.80 -27.79
N SER A 9 -13.90 52.46 -26.65
CA SER A 9 -13.27 51.21 -26.21
C SER A 9 -13.88 49.90 -26.73
N LEU A 10 -13.04 48.87 -26.87
CA LEU A 10 -13.21 47.64 -26.09
C LEU A 10 -11.88 46.87 -25.95
N GLN A 11 -11.36 46.88 -24.72
CA GLN A 11 -10.21 46.14 -24.25
C GLN A 11 -10.40 44.64 -24.47
N ALA A 12 -9.50 44.00 -25.21
CA ALA A 12 -9.37 42.54 -25.19
C ALA A 12 -8.69 42.14 -23.87
N CYS A 13 -9.48 41.53 -22.99
CA CYS A 13 -9.06 41.05 -21.68
C CYS A 13 -8.10 39.87 -21.85
N LEU A 14 -6.81 40.09 -21.56
CA LEU A 14 -5.78 39.06 -21.49
C LEU A 14 -5.97 38.28 -20.17
N MET A 15 -6.81 37.24 -20.18
CA MET A 15 -6.94 36.33 -19.03
C MET A 15 -5.77 35.32 -19.07
N LEU A 16 -4.63 35.70 -18.49
CA LEU A 16 -3.60 34.75 -18.07
C LEU A 16 -4.16 33.91 -16.92
N LEU A 17 -4.67 32.72 -17.24
CA LEU A 17 -4.94 31.67 -16.26
C LEU A 17 -3.60 31.06 -15.83
N CYS A 18 -3.06 31.58 -14.73
CA CYS A 18 -2.03 30.91 -13.95
C CYS A 18 -2.62 29.61 -13.41
N PHE A 19 -2.49 28.50 -14.15
CA PHE A 19 -2.68 27.17 -13.61
C PHE A 19 -1.57 26.94 -12.59
N SER A 20 -1.89 27.21 -11.33
CA SER A 20 -1.07 26.82 -10.19
C SER A 20 -1.01 25.30 -10.21
N ALA A 21 0.15 24.75 -10.55
CA ALA A 21 0.41 23.33 -10.38
C ALA A 21 0.30 23.03 -8.89
N ILE A 22 -0.83 22.47 -8.47
CA ILE A 22 -1.00 21.89 -7.15
C ILE A 22 0.01 20.74 -7.09
N PRO A 23 1.04 20.77 -6.21
CA PRO A 23 1.91 19.62 -6.05
C PRO A 23 1.03 18.44 -5.61
N PRO A 24 1.22 17.23 -6.18
CA PRO A 24 0.48 16.07 -5.72
C PRO A 24 0.83 15.88 -4.24
N GLY A 25 -0.16 16.07 -3.37
CA GLY A 25 -0.01 15.84 -1.95
C GLY A 25 0.48 14.41 -1.77
N ALA A 26 1.64 14.25 -1.13
CA ALA A 26 2.04 12.95 -0.61
C ALA A 26 0.89 12.47 0.28
N GLN A 27 0.19 11.42 -0.17
CA GLN A 27 -0.88 10.80 0.61
C GLN A 27 -0.26 10.36 1.93
N GLU A 28 -0.69 11.00 3.03
CA GLU A 28 -0.23 10.68 4.37
C GLU A 28 -0.60 9.22 4.64
N ALA A 29 0.43 8.37 4.78
CA ALA A 29 0.21 6.97 5.11
C ALA A 29 -0.60 6.91 6.42
N PRO A 30 -1.62 6.05 6.54
CA PRO A 30 -2.41 5.97 7.74
C PRO A 30 -1.50 5.79 8.97
N ALA A 31 -1.65 6.68 9.95
CA ALA A 31 -0.92 6.62 11.20
C ALA A 31 -1.49 5.46 12.04
N TRP A 32 -0.95 4.27 11.81
CA TRP A 32 -1.30 3.07 12.58
C TRP A 32 -0.94 3.22 14.05
N GLU A 33 -1.81 2.71 14.93
CA GLU A 33 -1.58 2.73 16.39
C GLU A 33 -0.36 1.88 16.77
N GLN A 34 -0.23 0.72 16.12
CA GLN A 34 0.92 -0.15 16.25
C GLN A 34 1.50 -0.52 14.89
N GLN A 35 2.82 -0.76 14.88
CA GLN A 35 3.56 -1.17 13.71
C GLN A 35 4.58 -2.25 14.06
N ALA A 36 4.69 -3.26 13.19
CA ALA A 36 5.79 -4.22 13.20
C ALA A 36 6.54 -4.14 11.87
N THR A 37 7.86 -3.98 11.92
CA THR A 37 8.70 -3.89 10.72
C THR A 37 9.65 -5.07 10.65
N GLY A 38 10.11 -5.37 9.44
CA GLY A 38 11.12 -6.39 9.23
C GLY A 38 11.63 -6.42 7.80
N SER A 39 12.42 -7.44 7.50
CA SER A 39 12.85 -7.70 6.14
C SER A 39 13.02 -9.19 5.90
N THR A 40 12.89 -9.59 4.63
CA THR A 40 13.13 -10.94 4.18
C THR A 40 13.76 -10.92 2.79
N THR A 41 14.17 -12.09 2.31
CA THR A 41 14.76 -12.23 0.97
C THR A 41 13.99 -13.30 0.21
N ILE A 42 13.63 -12.97 -1.03
CA ILE A 42 13.08 -13.92 -2.01
C ILE A 42 13.92 -13.91 -3.27
N SER A 43 13.84 -14.95 -4.09
CA SER A 43 14.73 -15.11 -5.26
C SER A 43 14.63 -13.96 -6.27
N ARG A 44 13.47 -13.30 -6.37
CA ARG A 44 13.21 -12.04 -7.11
C ARG A 44 12.08 -11.30 -6.40
N PRO A 45 12.22 -10.00 -6.05
CA PRO A 45 13.25 -9.06 -6.49
C PRO A 45 14.53 -9.06 -5.62
N GLY A 46 14.63 -9.93 -4.61
CA GLY A 46 15.73 -9.95 -3.65
C GLY A 46 15.25 -9.56 -2.26
N LYS A 47 15.94 -8.60 -1.64
CA LYS A 47 15.57 -8.09 -0.31
C LYS A 47 14.26 -7.32 -0.38
N VAL A 48 13.36 -7.63 0.55
CA VAL A 48 12.06 -6.97 0.72
C VAL A 48 11.96 -6.51 2.17
N HIS A 49 11.77 -5.21 2.36
CA HIS A 49 11.40 -4.64 3.66
C HIS A 49 9.89 -4.64 3.78
N TYR A 50 9.36 -4.90 4.97
CA TYR A 50 7.92 -4.88 5.20
C TYR A 50 7.57 -4.12 6.48
N THR A 51 6.37 -3.53 6.46
CA THR A 51 5.71 -2.92 7.61
C THR A 51 4.31 -3.51 7.70
N VAL A 52 3.97 -4.02 8.88
CA VAL A 52 2.62 -4.44 9.26
C VAL A 52 2.07 -3.37 10.19
N GLY A 53 1.21 -2.51 9.67
CA GLY A 53 0.48 -1.53 10.46
C GLY A 53 -0.87 -2.09 10.90
N TYR A 54 -1.26 -1.83 12.14
CA TYR A 54 -2.56 -2.23 12.66
C TYR A 54 -3.08 -1.28 13.73
N SER A 55 -4.39 -1.23 13.87
CA SER A 55 -5.09 -0.50 14.92
C SER A 55 -6.37 -1.25 15.31
N SER A 56 -6.78 -1.10 16.57
CA SER A 56 -8.01 -1.76 17.04
C SER A 56 -9.24 -1.29 16.25
N ALA A 57 -10.01 -2.25 15.74
CA ALA A 57 -11.35 -2.05 15.18
C ALA A 57 -12.46 -2.43 16.19
N GLY A 58 -12.07 -2.80 17.43
CA GLY A 58 -12.97 -3.26 18.49
C GLY A 58 -13.20 -4.77 18.48
N PHE A 59 -13.60 -5.32 19.63
CA PHE A 59 -13.92 -6.75 19.81
C PHE A 59 -12.81 -7.72 19.33
N ASP A 60 -11.56 -7.40 19.64
CA ASP A 60 -10.36 -8.13 19.18
C ASP A 60 -10.18 -8.18 17.66
N HIS A 61 -10.89 -7.36 16.88
CA HIS A 61 -10.64 -7.17 15.46
C HIS A 61 -9.67 -6.00 15.24
N PHE A 62 -8.80 -6.10 14.25
CA PHE A 62 -7.81 -5.07 13.94
C PHE A 62 -7.85 -4.70 12.46
N ASN A 63 -8.06 -3.43 12.16
CA ASN A 63 -7.77 -2.89 10.83
C ASN A 63 -6.27 -2.99 10.61
N SER A 64 -5.85 -3.44 9.44
CA SER A 64 -4.43 -3.68 9.17
C SER A 64 -4.09 -3.46 7.70
N ALA A 65 -2.84 -3.04 7.48
CA ALA A 65 -2.23 -3.04 6.16
C ALA A 65 -0.80 -3.60 6.22
N ILE A 66 -0.39 -4.28 5.15
CA ILE A 66 0.97 -4.77 4.98
C ILE A 66 1.56 -4.09 3.76
N THR A 67 2.53 -3.22 4.01
CA THR A 67 3.27 -2.49 2.97
C THR A 67 4.65 -3.09 2.82
N VAL A 68 5.10 -3.25 1.59
CA VAL A 68 6.43 -3.77 1.26
C VAL A 68 7.21 -2.78 0.42
N LYS A 69 8.51 -2.71 0.67
CA LYS A 69 9.46 -1.92 -0.09
C LYS A 69 10.56 -2.82 -0.64
N TRP A 70 10.94 -2.61 -1.90
CA TRP A 70 12.01 -3.35 -2.56
C TRP A 70 12.75 -2.47 -3.56
N GLN A 71 13.85 -2.97 -4.09
CA GLN A 71 14.62 -2.28 -5.12
C GLN A 71 14.36 -2.93 -6.48
N ASP A 72 13.91 -2.12 -7.44
CA ASP A 72 13.83 -2.46 -8.87
C ASP A 72 13.95 -1.17 -9.69
N GLN A 73 15.16 -0.92 -10.21
CA GLN A 73 15.51 0.32 -10.94
C GLN A 73 15.17 1.60 -10.15
N GLY A 74 15.16 1.50 -8.82
CA GLY A 74 14.68 2.51 -7.87
C GLY A 74 13.98 1.85 -6.69
N GLU A 75 13.72 2.63 -5.63
CA GLU A 75 12.88 2.18 -4.53
C GLU A 75 11.43 2.06 -5.02
N GLN A 76 10.84 0.89 -4.75
CA GLN A 76 9.45 0.59 -5.02
C GLN A 76 8.73 0.37 -3.68
N GLU A 77 7.44 0.69 -3.64
CA GLU A 77 6.58 0.51 -2.47
C GLU A 77 5.19 0.03 -2.90
N GLN A 78 4.61 -0.91 -2.16
CA GLN A 78 3.26 -1.40 -2.42
C GLN A 78 2.59 -1.92 -1.15
N THR A 79 1.32 -1.58 -0.95
CA THR A 79 0.45 -2.28 0.00
C THR A 79 -0.05 -3.57 -0.64
N ILE A 80 0.33 -4.71 -0.07
CA ILE A 80 0.02 -6.06 -0.60
C ILE A 80 -1.12 -6.75 0.17
N TYR A 81 -1.58 -6.13 1.25
CA TYR A 81 -2.75 -6.55 1.99
C TYR A 81 -3.33 -5.33 2.70
N GLU A 82 -4.65 -5.22 2.67
CA GLU A 82 -5.44 -4.31 3.49
C GLU A 82 -6.71 -5.05 3.90
N GLY A 83 -7.03 -5.04 5.20
CA GLY A 83 -8.17 -5.79 5.72
C GLY A 83 -8.20 -5.88 7.23
N ILE A 84 -9.09 -6.76 7.73
CA ILE A 84 -9.32 -6.98 9.16
C ILE A 84 -8.94 -8.42 9.53
N TYR A 85 -8.20 -8.57 10.62
CA TYR A 85 -7.91 -9.85 11.27
C TYR A 85 -7.65 -9.66 12.78
N ASP A 86 -7.54 -10.75 13.55
CA ASP A 86 -7.83 -10.69 14.99
C ASP A 86 -6.61 -10.80 15.92
N LYS A 87 -5.50 -11.34 15.41
CA LYS A 87 -4.25 -11.50 16.20
C LYS A 87 -3.07 -10.88 15.47
N PRO A 88 -2.95 -9.54 15.44
CA PRO A 88 -1.76 -8.88 14.94
C PRO A 88 -0.52 -9.09 15.82
N PRO A 89 0.69 -8.90 15.26
CA PRO A 89 0.95 -8.61 13.85
C PRO A 89 0.88 -9.87 12.97
N ALA A 90 0.45 -9.71 11.71
CA ALA A 90 0.64 -10.73 10.69
C ALA A 90 2.13 -11.10 10.55
N LYS A 91 2.42 -12.38 10.35
CA LYS A 91 3.79 -12.86 10.09
C LYS A 91 4.10 -12.75 8.60
N VAL A 92 5.26 -12.19 8.27
CA VAL A 92 5.73 -12.03 6.88
C VAL A 92 7.08 -12.72 6.72
N TRP A 93 7.24 -13.54 5.68
CA TRP A 93 8.51 -14.21 5.39
C TRP A 93 8.67 -14.56 3.91
N GLY A 94 9.92 -14.79 3.48
CA GLY A 94 10.24 -15.28 2.15
C GLY A 94 10.26 -16.81 2.09
N ALA A 95 9.71 -17.37 1.01
CA ALA A 95 9.74 -18.80 0.71
C ALA A 95 10.05 -19.03 -0.78
N GLY A 96 11.34 -19.17 -1.10
CA GLY A 96 11.81 -19.28 -2.47
C GLY A 96 11.53 -18.00 -3.24
N ARG A 97 10.60 -18.03 -4.21
CA ARG A 97 10.18 -16.86 -5.00
C ARG A 97 8.93 -16.15 -4.47
N HIS A 98 8.40 -16.59 -3.34
CA HIS A 98 7.13 -16.11 -2.82
C HIS A 98 7.36 -15.33 -1.54
N LEU A 99 6.65 -14.22 -1.42
CA LEU A 99 6.50 -13.50 -0.17
C LEU A 99 5.20 -13.99 0.49
N CYS A 100 5.34 -14.56 1.69
CA CYS A 100 4.28 -15.24 2.39
C CYS A 100 3.79 -14.41 3.58
N ILE A 101 2.49 -14.43 3.79
CA ILE A 101 1.82 -13.78 4.92
C ILE A 101 0.99 -14.84 5.65
N ALA A 102 1.07 -14.85 6.97
CA ALA A 102 0.16 -15.60 7.84
C ALA A 102 -0.53 -14.64 8.81
N MET A 103 -1.84 -14.77 8.90
CA MET A 103 -2.69 -14.02 9.83
C MET A 103 -3.71 -14.96 10.47
N GLN A 104 -4.35 -14.52 11.55
CA GLN A 104 -5.37 -15.32 12.23
C GLN A 104 -6.70 -14.58 12.25
N THR A 105 -7.76 -15.32 11.94
CA THR A 105 -9.15 -14.88 12.07
C THR A 105 -9.87 -15.83 13.01
N CYS A 106 -10.61 -15.30 13.95
CA CYS A 106 -11.30 -16.01 15.00
C CYS A 106 -12.79 -16.04 14.66
N ALA A 107 -13.43 -17.18 14.87
CA ALA A 107 -14.87 -17.24 14.75
C ALA A 107 -15.51 -16.36 15.84
N ARG A 108 -16.70 -15.83 15.57
CA ARG A 108 -17.42 -14.99 16.52
C ARG A 108 -17.58 -15.71 17.86
N TYR A 109 -17.19 -15.06 18.96
CA TYR A 109 -17.25 -15.59 20.33
C TYR A 109 -16.44 -16.88 20.55
N SER A 110 -15.37 -17.10 19.78
CA SER A 110 -14.52 -18.28 19.88
C SER A 110 -13.08 -17.88 20.16
N ASP A 111 -12.47 -18.53 21.16
CA ASP A 111 -11.02 -18.44 21.41
C ASP A 111 -10.20 -19.22 20.37
N ARG A 112 -10.86 -20.03 19.53
CA ARG A 112 -10.22 -20.76 18.43
C ARG A 112 -10.18 -19.89 17.18
N CYS A 113 -8.97 -19.66 16.69
CA CYS A 113 -8.69 -18.92 15.47
C CYS A 113 -8.18 -19.84 14.37
N SER A 114 -8.61 -19.58 13.15
CA SER A 114 -8.10 -20.21 11.94
C SER A 114 -6.94 -19.39 11.39
N GLN A 115 -5.96 -20.07 10.80
CA GLN A 115 -4.86 -19.39 10.12
C GLN A 115 -5.23 -19.16 8.65
N GLN A 116 -5.09 -17.93 8.18
CA GLN A 116 -5.13 -17.57 6.77
C GLN A 116 -3.70 -17.42 6.25
N LEU A 117 -3.45 -17.97 5.06
CA LEU A 117 -2.16 -17.90 4.37
C LEU A 117 -2.33 -17.23 3.02
N ILE A 118 -1.50 -16.22 2.75
CA ILE A 118 -1.43 -15.52 1.46
C ILE A 118 -0.03 -15.70 0.90
N ALA A 119 0.06 -15.95 -0.41
CA ALA A 119 1.31 -16.02 -1.13
C ALA A 119 1.31 -14.94 -2.22
N ASN A 120 2.29 -14.04 -2.16
CA ASN A 120 2.54 -13.05 -3.19
C ASN A 120 3.77 -13.45 -4.01
N ARG A 121 3.80 -13.08 -5.28
CA ARG A 121 4.97 -13.20 -6.14
C ARG A 121 5.24 -11.86 -6.80
N TYR A 122 6.49 -11.44 -6.81
CA TYR A 122 6.89 -10.31 -7.62
C TYR A 122 6.87 -10.67 -9.10
N ASP A 123 6.10 -9.90 -9.87
CA ASP A 123 6.04 -9.97 -11.32
C ASP A 123 6.85 -8.81 -11.92
N SER A 124 7.91 -9.14 -12.64
CA SER A 124 8.81 -8.15 -13.26
C SER A 124 8.19 -7.43 -14.44
N GLN A 125 7.09 -7.94 -15.02
CA GLN A 125 6.40 -7.26 -16.12
C GLN A 125 5.55 -6.11 -15.60
N SER A 126 4.70 -6.39 -14.60
CA SER A 126 3.89 -5.36 -13.93
C SER A 126 4.66 -4.55 -12.89
N LYS A 127 5.89 -4.98 -12.55
CA LYS A 127 6.71 -4.42 -11.46
C LYS A 127 5.96 -4.35 -10.14
N ALA A 128 5.17 -5.37 -9.84
CA ALA A 128 4.33 -5.42 -8.66
C ALA A 128 4.37 -6.80 -8.00
N PHE A 129 4.09 -6.84 -6.71
CA PHE A 129 3.70 -8.07 -6.03
C PHE A 129 2.24 -8.39 -6.39
N VAL A 130 2.03 -9.63 -6.84
CA VAL A 130 0.71 -10.14 -7.21
C VAL A 130 0.37 -11.31 -6.30
N GLU A 131 -0.83 -11.26 -5.71
CA GLU A 131 -1.36 -12.35 -4.91
C GLU A 131 -1.63 -13.58 -5.80
N LEU A 132 -1.23 -14.75 -5.31
CA LEU A 132 -1.46 -16.02 -5.96
C LEU A 132 -2.74 -16.66 -5.43
N LYS A 133 -3.47 -17.36 -6.31
CA LYS A 133 -4.74 -18.04 -5.98
C LYS A 133 -4.66 -19.07 -4.85
N SER A 134 -3.46 -19.55 -4.51
CA SER A 134 -3.26 -20.51 -3.43
C SER A 134 -1.88 -20.34 -2.83
N ALA A 135 -1.82 -20.30 -1.49
CA ALA A 135 -0.58 -20.31 -0.73
C ALA A 135 -0.12 -21.73 -0.35
N ARG A 136 -0.97 -22.74 -0.51
CA ARG A 136 -0.69 -24.12 -0.07
C ARG A 136 0.47 -24.69 -0.88
N GLY A 137 1.49 -25.21 -0.18
CA GLY A 137 2.71 -25.74 -0.80
C GLY A 137 3.72 -24.68 -1.26
N LEU A 138 3.32 -23.40 -1.33
CA LEU A 138 4.21 -22.27 -1.64
C LEU A 138 4.78 -21.66 -0.35
N CYS A 139 3.91 -21.44 0.62
CA CYS A 139 4.24 -20.89 1.93
C CYS A 139 4.46 -22.02 2.93
N ARG A 140 5.64 -22.62 2.89
CA ARG A 140 6.09 -23.49 3.98
C ARG A 140 6.30 -22.62 5.22
N ALA A 141 5.92 -23.14 6.39
CA ALA A 141 6.13 -22.44 7.65
C ALA A 141 7.61 -22.03 7.76
N PRO A 142 7.90 -20.79 8.21
CA PRO A 142 9.27 -20.37 8.44
C PRO A 142 9.91 -21.34 9.45
N ARG A 143 11.10 -21.85 9.13
CA ARG A 143 11.89 -22.68 10.05
C ARG A 143 12.48 -21.81 11.15
#